data_AF-M2T5R2-F1
#
_entry.id   AF-M2T5R2-F1
#
_cell.length_a   1.000
_cell.length_b   1.000
_cell.length_c   1.000
_cell.angle_alpha   90.00
_cell.angle_beta   90.00
_cell.angle_gamma   90.00
#
_symmetry.space_group_name_H-M   'P 1'
#
loop_
_entity.id
_entity.type
_entity.pdbx_description
1 polymer ?
#
loop_
_entity_poly.entity_id
_entity_poly.type
_entity_poly.pdbx_seq_one_letter_code
_entity_poly.pdbx_strand_id
1 'polypeptide(L)'
;MLHSATESAKKIFAPTSNSEDPGHATQYTKGALDRADLLPSPTNQFHKWFQEAQSNNVYQPETVTFSTAELPSGKVSGRVVYMKELDDRGFVIYSNWDTSRKAGDVRSNPHAALTFYWRELERQVRVEGRTERLTDEESQVYYDTRIRGSRIGAWASRQSSVIESREELEKQVEEVEKRFEGKDKIPVPEFWGGLRVMPEVVEFWQGRPSRLHDRFVYRKVGGEGIKDAEWKIERLSP
;
A
#
# COMPACT_ATOMS: atom_id res chain seq x y z
N MET A 1 -23.04 16.92 -37.89
CA MET A 1 -23.20 15.47 -38.08
C MET A 1 -22.78 14.79 -36.79
N LEU A 2 -23.74 14.29 -36.00
CA LEU A 2 -23.45 13.39 -34.89
C LEU A 2 -22.84 12.12 -35.50
N HIS A 3 -21.62 11.77 -35.14
CA HIS A 3 -21.04 10.50 -35.55
C HIS A 3 -21.91 9.39 -34.96
N SER A 4 -22.57 8.64 -35.83
CA SER A 4 -23.13 7.33 -35.50
C SER A 4 -21.98 6.50 -34.94
N ALA A 5 -22.02 6.20 -33.66
CA ALA A 5 -21.10 5.27 -33.04
C ALA A 5 -21.33 3.92 -33.69
N THR A 6 -20.46 3.56 -34.63
CA THR A 6 -20.31 2.19 -35.10
C THR A 6 -20.24 1.27 -33.88
N GLU A 7 -21.03 0.19 -33.88
CA GLU A 7 -21.02 -0.83 -32.83
C GLU A 7 -19.58 -1.27 -32.56
N SER A 8 -19.03 -0.82 -31.44
CA SER A 8 -17.61 -1.00 -31.16
C SER A 8 -17.39 -2.43 -30.70
N ALA A 9 -16.49 -3.17 -31.35
CA ALA A 9 -16.02 -4.49 -30.94
C ALA A 9 -15.24 -4.51 -29.59
N LYS A 10 -15.42 -3.49 -28.74
CA LYS A 10 -14.73 -3.36 -27.46
C LYS A 10 -15.36 -4.29 -26.44
N LYS A 11 -14.52 -5.06 -25.74
CA LYS A 11 -14.96 -5.88 -24.59
C LYS A 11 -15.47 -5.04 -23.42
N ILE A 12 -14.96 -3.81 -23.26
CA ILE A 12 -15.42 -2.84 -22.24
C ILE A 12 -15.40 -1.44 -22.86
N PHE A 13 -16.53 -0.73 -22.79
CA PHE A 13 -16.65 0.69 -23.06
C PHE A 13 -17.45 1.32 -21.92
N ALA A 14 -16.75 1.95 -20.97
CA ALA A 14 -17.33 2.44 -19.71
C ALA A 14 -17.11 3.96 -19.56
N PRO A 15 -17.78 4.80 -20.36
CA PRO A 15 -17.54 6.24 -20.36
C PRO A 15 -18.02 6.95 -19.08
N THR A 16 -18.95 6.35 -18.31
CA THR A 16 -19.77 7.12 -17.35
C THR A 16 -20.29 6.36 -16.13
N SER A 17 -19.66 5.27 -15.70
CA SER A 17 -20.24 4.47 -14.60
C SER A 17 -20.49 5.35 -13.35
N ASN A 18 -21.77 5.51 -12.99
CA ASN A 18 -22.28 6.29 -11.84
C ASN A 18 -22.10 7.82 -11.93
N SER A 19 -22.13 8.41 -13.12
CA SER A 19 -22.31 9.86 -13.25
C SER A 19 -23.78 10.27 -13.15
N GLU A 20 -24.05 11.43 -12.56
CA GLU A 20 -25.36 12.09 -12.62
C GLU A 20 -25.62 12.74 -14.00
N ASP A 21 -24.56 12.84 -14.83
CA ASP A 21 -24.58 13.41 -16.19
C ASP A 21 -24.37 12.28 -17.23
N PRO A 22 -25.43 11.82 -17.91
CA PRO A 22 -25.35 10.76 -18.92
C PRO A 22 -24.42 11.17 -20.07
N GLY A 23 -23.42 10.33 -20.34
CA GLY A 23 -22.38 10.61 -21.36
C GLY A 23 -21.08 11.20 -20.80
N HIS A 24 -21.04 11.65 -19.55
CA HIS A 24 -19.85 12.25 -18.92
C HIS A 24 -19.38 11.49 -17.69
N ALA A 25 -18.07 11.46 -17.46
CA ALA A 25 -17.51 10.83 -16.26
C ALA A 25 -17.66 11.73 -15.03
N THR A 26 -17.88 11.12 -13.85
CA THR A 26 -17.98 11.83 -12.57
C THR A 26 -16.78 12.74 -12.34
N GLN A 27 -17.07 13.98 -11.91
CA GLN A 27 -16.08 15.01 -11.61
C GLN A 27 -15.61 14.89 -10.17
N TYR A 28 -14.37 15.30 -9.93
CA TYR A 28 -13.80 15.36 -8.60
C TYR A 28 -14.06 16.74 -7.98
N THR A 29 -14.75 16.79 -6.85
CA THR A 29 -15.23 18.04 -6.22
C THR A 29 -14.96 18.12 -4.71
N LYS A 30 -14.30 17.12 -4.11
CA LYS A 30 -14.19 16.98 -2.64
C LYS A 30 -13.11 17.82 -1.98
N GLY A 31 -12.15 18.36 -2.73
CA GLY A 31 -11.06 19.14 -2.13
C GLY A 31 -10.18 19.87 -3.14
N ALA A 32 -9.21 20.61 -2.62
CA ALA A 32 -8.12 21.26 -3.33
C ALA A 32 -6.81 21.03 -2.55
N LEU A 33 -5.68 21.19 -3.22
CA LEU A 33 -4.38 21.14 -2.55
C LEU A 33 -3.47 22.23 -3.12
N ASP A 34 -3.02 23.12 -2.23
CA ASP A 34 -2.08 24.18 -2.56
C ASP A 34 -0.75 24.02 -1.81
N ARG A 35 0.28 24.73 -2.29
CA ARG A 35 1.64 24.66 -1.71
C ARG A 35 1.66 25.04 -0.22
N ALA A 36 0.77 25.94 0.21
CA ALA A 36 0.70 26.39 1.60
C ALA A 36 0.12 25.32 2.55
N ASP A 37 -0.59 24.31 2.03
CA ASP A 37 -1.19 23.24 2.84
C ASP A 37 -0.20 22.14 3.22
N LEU A 38 0.98 22.16 2.58
CA LEU A 38 1.99 21.12 2.61
C LEU A 38 2.95 21.30 3.78
N LEU A 39 3.08 20.25 4.59
CA LEU A 39 4.08 20.17 5.64
C LEU A 39 5.48 19.90 5.04
N PRO A 40 6.59 20.34 5.67
CA PRO A 40 7.93 20.11 5.13
C PRO A 40 8.32 18.63 4.98
N SER A 41 7.83 17.78 5.86
CA SER A 41 8.10 16.33 5.84
C SER A 41 6.95 15.57 5.16
N PRO A 42 7.24 14.67 4.20
CA PRO A 42 6.20 13.87 3.56
C PRO A 42 5.55 12.85 4.49
N THR A 43 6.26 12.34 5.50
CA THR A 43 5.65 11.42 6.48
C THR A 43 4.68 12.16 7.40
N ASN A 44 5.01 13.39 7.81
CA ASN A 44 4.08 14.25 8.55
C ASN A 44 2.87 14.65 7.69
N GLN A 45 3.09 14.98 6.41
CA GLN A 45 2.01 15.28 5.47
C GLN A 45 1.09 14.07 5.29
N PHE A 46 1.66 12.86 5.13
CA PHE A 46 0.88 11.64 5.06
C PHE A 46 0.10 11.39 6.35
N HIS A 47 0.72 11.56 7.52
CA HIS A 47 0.06 11.38 8.81
C HIS A 47 -1.18 12.28 8.96
N LYS A 48 -1.04 13.57 8.62
CA LYS A 48 -2.17 14.53 8.56
C LYS A 48 -3.30 14.00 7.66
N TRP A 49 -2.97 13.59 6.44
CA TRP A 49 -3.94 13.09 5.48
C TRP A 49 -4.59 11.75 5.89
N PHE A 50 -3.84 10.88 6.57
CA PHE A 50 -4.33 9.61 7.09
C PHE A 50 -5.31 9.83 8.24
N GLN A 51 -5.03 10.78 9.14
CA GLN A 51 -5.98 11.20 10.19
C GLN A 51 -7.27 11.77 9.57
N GLU A 52 -7.16 12.60 8.54
CA GLU A 52 -8.32 13.11 7.80
C GLU A 52 -9.13 11.97 7.16
N ALA A 53 -8.47 10.96 6.60
CA ALA A 53 -9.14 9.77 6.05
C ALA A 53 -9.92 9.00 7.14
N GLN A 54 -9.32 8.82 8.32
CA GLN A 54 -10.01 8.20 9.47
C GLN A 54 -11.22 9.03 9.92
N SER A 55 -11.06 10.34 10.10
CA SER A 55 -12.15 11.23 10.52
C SER A 55 -13.29 11.32 9.50
N ASN A 56 -13.02 11.05 8.23
CA ASN A 56 -14.03 11.03 7.15
C ASN A 56 -14.56 9.63 6.84
N ASN A 57 -14.32 8.64 7.71
CA ASN A 57 -14.85 7.28 7.58
C ASN A 57 -14.46 6.59 6.26
N VAL A 58 -13.26 6.87 5.73
CA VAL A 58 -12.70 6.07 4.64
C VAL A 58 -12.61 4.62 5.11
N TYR A 59 -13.13 3.68 4.31
CA TYR A 59 -13.11 2.28 4.67
C TYR A 59 -11.67 1.74 4.59
N GLN A 60 -11.13 1.30 5.73
CA GLN A 60 -9.77 0.76 5.86
C GLN A 60 -8.71 1.66 5.19
N PRO A 61 -8.48 2.89 5.69
CA PRO A 61 -7.61 3.87 5.04
C PRO A 61 -6.16 3.39 4.93
N GLU A 62 -5.77 2.37 5.68
CA GLU A 62 -4.46 1.72 5.61
C GLU A 62 -4.29 0.75 4.44
N THR A 63 -5.35 0.48 3.69
CA THR A 63 -5.34 -0.35 2.48
C THR A 63 -4.48 0.30 1.42
N VAL A 64 -3.52 -0.46 0.90
CA VAL A 64 -2.53 0.05 -0.03
C VAL A 64 -2.16 -0.99 -1.06
N THR A 65 -1.95 -0.56 -2.29
CA THR A 65 -1.36 -1.42 -3.32
C THR A 65 0.15 -1.39 -3.17
N PHE A 66 0.75 -2.53 -2.86
CA PHE A 66 2.19 -2.75 -2.79
C PHE A 66 2.69 -3.34 -4.10
N SER A 67 3.54 -2.58 -4.77
CA SER A 67 4.11 -2.91 -6.08
C SER A 67 5.61 -3.18 -5.94
N THR A 68 6.04 -4.30 -6.52
CA THR A 68 7.43 -4.79 -6.52
C THR A 68 7.81 -5.24 -7.92
N ALA A 69 9.10 -5.40 -8.19
CA ALA A 69 9.59 -5.90 -9.47
C ALA A 69 10.73 -6.89 -9.28
N GLU A 70 10.73 -7.97 -10.05
CA GLU A 70 11.78 -8.99 -10.06
C GLU A 70 12.97 -8.54 -10.94
N LEU A 71 14.20 -8.72 -10.45
CA LEU A 71 15.40 -8.65 -11.27
C LEU A 71 16.00 -10.06 -11.50
N PRO A 72 16.58 -10.34 -12.69
CA PRO A 72 16.84 -9.40 -13.78
C PRO A 72 15.67 -9.20 -14.77
N SER A 73 14.55 -9.90 -14.60
CA SER A 73 13.48 -9.93 -15.61
C SER A 73 12.78 -8.58 -15.81
N GLY A 74 12.78 -7.70 -14.80
CA GLY A 74 12.03 -6.45 -14.76
C GLY A 74 10.52 -6.64 -14.59
N LYS A 75 10.04 -7.87 -14.35
CA LYS A 75 8.61 -8.15 -14.26
C LYS A 75 8.02 -7.52 -13.00
N VAL A 76 7.03 -6.64 -13.19
CA VAL A 76 6.34 -5.95 -12.10
C VAL A 76 5.17 -6.80 -11.59
N SER A 77 4.92 -6.76 -10.28
CA SER A 77 3.72 -7.31 -9.66
C SER A 77 3.16 -6.37 -8.59
N GLY A 78 1.83 -6.20 -8.57
CA GLY A 78 1.12 -5.41 -7.57
C GLY A 78 0.10 -6.27 -6.81
N ARG A 79 -0.06 -6.03 -5.51
CA ARG A 79 -1.12 -6.63 -4.68
C ARG A 79 -1.55 -5.69 -3.57
N VAL A 80 -2.75 -5.90 -3.03
CA VAL A 80 -3.24 -5.17 -1.86
C VAL A 80 -2.61 -5.74 -0.59
N VAL A 81 -2.15 -4.84 0.29
CA VAL A 81 -1.71 -5.11 1.66
C VAL A 81 -2.27 -4.02 2.59
N TYR A 82 -2.02 -4.16 3.89
CA TYR A 82 -2.29 -3.10 4.87
C TYR A 82 -0.97 -2.52 5.37
N MET A 83 -0.83 -1.20 5.29
CA MET A 83 0.17 -0.47 6.08
C MET A 83 -0.26 -0.52 7.56
N LYS A 84 0.69 -0.70 8.47
CA LYS A 84 0.38 -0.85 9.90
C LYS A 84 1.10 0.15 10.78
N GLU A 85 2.26 0.62 10.34
CA GLU A 85 3.02 1.62 11.07
C GLU A 85 3.59 2.64 10.11
N LEU A 86 3.67 3.87 10.59
CA LEU A 86 4.43 4.95 9.99
C LEU A 86 5.31 5.52 11.10
N ASP A 87 6.61 5.44 10.90
CA ASP A 87 7.60 6.08 11.76
C ASP A 87 8.39 7.13 10.96
N ASP A 88 9.31 7.82 11.62
CA ASP A 88 10.20 8.78 10.97
C ASP A 88 11.13 8.14 9.92
N ARG A 89 11.14 6.80 9.77
CA ARG A 89 11.93 6.08 8.77
C ARG A 89 11.08 5.60 7.60
N GLY A 90 9.76 5.60 7.69
CA GLY A 90 8.87 5.28 6.57
C GLY A 90 7.71 4.37 6.91
N PHE A 91 7.23 3.67 5.89
CA PHE A 91 5.94 2.97 5.90
C PHE A 91 6.14 1.47 6.11
N VAL A 92 5.55 0.90 7.15
CA VAL A 92 5.73 -0.51 7.50
C VAL A 92 4.50 -1.33 7.09
N ILE A 93 4.76 -2.40 6.35
CA ILE A 93 3.79 -3.43 6.01
C ILE A 93 4.23 -4.78 6.60
N TYR A 94 3.28 -5.61 7.03
CA TYR A 94 3.57 -6.92 7.58
C TYR A 94 3.14 -8.04 6.65
N SER A 95 4.03 -8.99 6.40
CA SER A 95 3.75 -10.08 5.46
C SER A 95 4.68 -11.28 5.64
N ASN A 96 4.46 -12.31 4.81
CA ASN A 96 5.44 -13.35 4.57
C ASN A 96 6.50 -12.83 3.57
N TRP A 97 7.77 -12.91 3.96
CA TRP A 97 8.94 -12.43 3.23
C TRP A 97 9.90 -13.56 2.84
N ASP A 98 9.38 -14.79 2.73
CA ASP A 98 10.16 -15.92 2.24
C ASP A 98 9.55 -16.56 0.98
N THR A 99 8.40 -17.22 1.12
CA THR A 99 7.81 -18.02 0.03
C THR A 99 6.98 -17.21 -0.95
N SER A 100 6.58 -15.99 -0.57
CA SER A 100 5.67 -15.19 -1.38
C SER A 100 6.34 -14.58 -2.62
N ARG A 101 5.59 -14.33 -3.70
CA ARG A 101 6.15 -13.70 -4.92
C ARG A 101 6.82 -12.34 -4.62
N LYS A 102 6.19 -11.50 -3.81
CA LYS A 102 6.78 -10.21 -3.38
C LYS A 102 8.08 -10.38 -2.59
N ALA A 103 8.25 -11.49 -1.87
CA ALA A 103 9.50 -11.78 -1.17
C ALA A 103 10.64 -12.04 -2.16
N GLY A 104 10.35 -12.84 -3.20
CA GLY A 104 11.27 -13.04 -4.33
C GLY A 104 11.65 -11.73 -4.99
N ASP A 105 10.65 -10.91 -5.37
CA ASP A 105 10.88 -9.60 -5.98
C ASP A 105 11.79 -8.73 -5.08
N VAL A 106 11.43 -8.55 -3.80
CA VAL A 106 12.18 -7.70 -2.85
C VAL A 106 13.61 -8.19 -2.61
N ARG A 107 13.84 -9.51 -2.53
CA ARG A 107 15.20 -10.07 -2.40
C ARG A 107 16.06 -9.75 -3.62
N SER A 108 15.49 -9.80 -4.82
CA SER A 108 16.21 -9.49 -6.06
C SER A 108 16.37 -7.98 -6.30
N ASN A 109 15.46 -7.18 -5.77
CA ASN A 109 15.35 -5.75 -6.00
C ASN A 109 14.74 -5.06 -4.77
N PRO A 110 15.56 -4.42 -3.90
CA PRO A 110 15.10 -3.83 -2.64
C PRO A 110 14.44 -2.46 -2.85
N HIS A 111 13.55 -2.36 -3.84
CA HIS A 111 12.74 -1.19 -4.15
C HIS A 111 11.28 -1.58 -4.27
N ALA A 112 10.40 -0.70 -3.77
CA ALA A 112 8.97 -0.91 -3.86
C ALA A 112 8.21 0.42 -3.97
N ALA A 113 6.94 0.32 -4.37
CA ALA A 113 6.01 1.43 -4.35
C ALA A 113 4.74 1.07 -3.58
N LEU A 114 4.17 2.07 -2.91
CA LEU A 114 2.90 2.02 -2.21
C LEU A 114 1.94 3.04 -2.85
N THR A 115 0.74 2.60 -3.23
CA THR A 115 -0.31 3.48 -3.76
C THR A 115 -1.57 3.38 -2.91
N PHE A 116 -1.87 4.45 -2.18
CA PHE A 116 -3.09 4.62 -1.40
C PHE A 116 -4.12 5.36 -2.25
N TYR A 117 -5.38 4.91 -2.22
CA TYR A 117 -6.48 5.63 -2.86
C TYR A 117 -7.66 5.71 -1.90
N TRP A 118 -7.99 6.93 -1.48
CA TRP A 118 -9.13 7.20 -0.62
C TRP A 118 -10.23 7.83 -1.46
N ARG A 119 -11.08 6.96 -2.00
CA ARG A 119 -12.17 7.31 -2.93
C ARG A 119 -13.07 8.40 -2.34
N GLU A 120 -13.43 8.29 -1.06
CA GLU A 120 -14.35 9.19 -0.36
C GLU A 120 -13.82 10.63 -0.28
N LEU A 121 -12.49 10.79 -0.33
CA LEU A 121 -11.81 12.08 -0.30
C LEU A 121 -11.28 12.53 -1.67
N GLU A 122 -11.38 11.65 -2.68
CA GLU A 122 -10.78 11.87 -4.00
C GLU A 122 -9.27 12.17 -3.90
N ARG A 123 -8.57 11.38 -3.07
CA ARG A 123 -7.14 11.54 -2.82
C ARG A 123 -6.37 10.29 -3.14
N GLN A 124 -5.14 10.48 -3.59
CA GLN A 124 -4.16 9.42 -3.77
C GLN A 124 -2.84 9.85 -3.16
N VAL A 125 -2.17 8.91 -2.50
CA VAL A 125 -0.77 9.07 -2.07
C VAL A 125 0.06 7.97 -2.70
N ARG A 126 1.15 8.34 -3.38
CA ARG A 126 2.15 7.40 -3.90
C ARG A 126 3.43 7.55 -3.11
N VAL A 127 4.03 6.44 -2.70
CA VAL A 127 5.33 6.38 -2.03
C VAL A 127 6.22 5.47 -2.85
N GLU A 128 7.45 5.88 -3.13
CA GLU A 128 8.46 5.08 -3.81
C GLU A 128 9.74 5.13 -2.98
N GLY A 129 10.42 3.99 -2.84
CA GLY A 129 11.69 3.96 -2.15
C GLY A 129 12.24 2.57 -1.87
N ARG A 130 13.30 2.53 -1.07
CA ARG A 130 14.01 1.29 -0.72
C ARG A 130 13.32 0.53 0.39
N THR A 131 13.46 -0.79 0.36
CA THR A 131 12.89 -1.67 1.38
C THR A 131 13.91 -2.10 2.42
N GLU A 132 13.47 -2.22 3.68
CA GLU A 132 14.28 -2.69 4.81
C GLU A 132 13.45 -3.67 5.66
N ARG A 133 14.04 -4.81 6.01
CA ARG A 133 13.41 -5.80 6.88
C ARG A 133 13.49 -5.34 8.33
N LEU A 134 12.36 -5.36 9.06
CA LEU A 134 12.37 -5.16 10.50
C LEU A 134 13.00 -6.36 11.21
N THR A 135 13.56 -6.12 12.39
CA THR A 135 14.02 -7.19 13.29
C THR A 135 12.86 -8.09 13.74
N ASP A 136 13.17 -9.27 14.25
CA ASP A 136 12.18 -10.17 14.82
C ASP A 136 11.54 -9.57 16.07
N GLU A 137 12.31 -8.81 16.86
CA GLU A 137 11.83 -8.10 18.04
C GLU A 137 10.83 -7.00 17.66
N GLU A 138 11.16 -6.14 16.70
CA GLU A 138 10.22 -5.12 16.18
C GLU A 138 8.97 -5.79 15.58
N SER A 139 9.15 -6.92 14.88
CA SER A 139 8.03 -7.65 14.28
C SER A 139 7.13 -8.33 15.30
N GLN A 140 7.70 -8.82 16.41
CA GLN A 140 6.97 -9.49 17.49
C GLN A 140 5.99 -8.53 18.17
N VAL A 141 6.36 -7.25 18.34
CA VAL A 141 5.51 -6.22 18.95
C VAL A 141 4.16 -6.13 18.22
N TYR A 142 4.17 -5.97 16.89
CA TYR A 142 2.94 -5.96 16.11
C TYR A 142 2.28 -7.35 16.06
N TYR A 143 3.08 -8.44 15.95
CA TYR A 143 2.55 -9.80 15.89
C TYR A 143 1.69 -10.15 17.11
N ASP A 144 2.09 -9.71 18.31
CA ASP A 144 1.36 -9.93 19.56
C ASP A 144 0.00 -9.22 19.62
N THR A 145 -0.19 -8.14 18.85
CA THR A 145 -1.49 -7.46 18.74
C THR A 145 -2.52 -8.24 17.91
N ARG A 146 -2.06 -9.20 17.09
CA ARG A 146 -2.94 -9.95 16.19
C ARG A 146 -3.75 -10.98 16.99
N ILE A 147 -5.02 -11.13 16.63
CA ILE A 147 -5.87 -12.21 17.18
C ILE A 147 -5.17 -13.56 17.00
N ARG A 148 -5.36 -14.48 17.93
CA ARG A 148 -4.67 -15.78 17.96
C ARG A 148 -4.76 -16.51 16.62
N GLY A 149 -5.94 -16.60 16.01
CA GLY A 149 -6.13 -17.25 14.71
C GLY A 149 -5.29 -16.63 13.58
N SER A 150 -5.05 -15.31 13.62
CA SER A 150 -4.17 -14.63 12.67
C SER A 150 -2.69 -14.97 12.88
N ARG A 151 -2.26 -15.17 14.14
CA ARG A 151 -0.92 -15.63 14.48
C ARG A 151 -0.70 -17.06 14.00
N ILE A 152 -1.65 -17.96 14.29
CA ILE A 152 -1.68 -19.35 13.81
C ILE A 152 -1.66 -19.40 12.28
N GLY A 153 -2.55 -18.67 11.60
CA GLY A 153 -2.62 -18.65 10.14
C GLY A 153 -1.33 -18.18 9.47
N ALA A 154 -0.56 -17.30 10.12
CA ALA A 154 0.76 -16.90 9.62
C ALA A 154 1.79 -18.03 9.70
N TRP A 155 1.72 -18.90 10.71
CA TRP A 155 2.57 -20.10 10.80
C TRP A 155 2.14 -21.20 9.82
N ALA A 156 0.83 -21.39 9.63
CA ALA A 156 0.30 -22.43 8.77
C ALA A 156 0.52 -22.14 7.27
N SER A 157 0.36 -20.89 6.86
CA SER A 157 0.34 -20.53 5.45
C SER A 157 1.74 -20.36 4.83
N ARG A 158 2.09 -21.27 3.91
CA ARG A 158 3.17 -21.06 2.92
C ARG A 158 2.68 -20.13 1.81
N GLN A 159 2.65 -18.83 2.11
CA GLN A 159 1.99 -17.83 1.25
C GLN A 159 2.52 -17.88 -0.19
N SER A 160 1.59 -17.91 -1.16
CA SER A 160 1.82 -17.98 -2.62
C SER A 160 2.32 -19.33 -3.16
N SER A 161 2.47 -20.36 -2.34
CA SER A 161 2.64 -21.73 -2.83
C SER A 161 1.32 -22.28 -3.38
N VAL A 162 1.41 -23.17 -4.37
CA VAL A 162 0.25 -23.93 -4.87
C VAL A 162 -0.13 -24.98 -3.82
N ILE A 163 -1.42 -25.06 -3.51
CA ILE A 163 -2.01 -26.10 -2.65
C ILE A 163 -3.06 -26.86 -3.46
N GLU A 164 -3.28 -28.13 -3.13
CA GLU A 164 -4.19 -29.00 -3.87
C GLU A 164 -5.66 -28.68 -3.56
N SER A 165 -5.94 -28.29 -2.31
CA SER A 165 -7.31 -28.05 -1.88
C SER A 165 -7.43 -27.14 -0.64
N ARG A 166 -8.66 -26.76 -0.30
CA ARG A 166 -8.98 -26.02 0.92
C ARG A 166 -8.74 -26.86 2.18
N GLU A 167 -9.03 -28.16 2.11
CA GLU A 167 -8.85 -29.11 3.21
C GLU A 167 -7.36 -29.28 3.58
N GLU A 168 -6.45 -29.14 2.62
CA GLU A 168 -5.00 -29.11 2.89
C GLU A 168 -4.63 -27.93 3.80
N LEU A 169 -5.16 -26.74 3.51
CA LEU A 169 -4.92 -25.54 4.32
C LEU A 169 -5.48 -25.68 5.74
N GLU A 170 -6.66 -26.28 5.88
CA GLU A 170 -7.30 -26.50 7.18
C GLU A 170 -6.49 -27.48 8.05
N LYS A 171 -5.96 -28.55 7.46
CA LYS A 171 -5.04 -29.47 8.16
C LYS A 171 -3.77 -28.77 8.64
N GLN A 172 -3.17 -27.91 7.80
CA GLN A 172 -1.99 -27.12 8.19
C GLN A 172 -2.30 -26.19 9.37
N VAL A 173 -3.51 -25.61 9.41
CA VAL A 173 -3.95 -24.80 10.55
C VAL A 173 -4.08 -25.66 11.81
N GLU A 174 -4.77 -26.79 11.76
CA GLU A 174 -4.94 -27.69 12.91
C GLU A 174 -3.61 -28.18 13.49
N GLU A 175 -2.64 -28.51 12.64
CA GLU A 175 -1.29 -28.92 13.08
C GLU A 175 -0.58 -27.80 13.86
N VAL A 176 -0.69 -26.56 13.38
CA VAL A 176 -0.11 -25.40 14.04
C VAL A 176 -0.87 -25.05 15.32
N GLU A 177 -2.19 -25.20 15.34
CA GLU A 177 -3.00 -25.03 16.56
C GLU A 177 -2.56 -26.00 17.65
N LYS A 178 -2.40 -27.29 17.32
CA LYS A 178 -1.86 -28.31 18.23
C LYS A 178 -0.45 -27.96 18.70
N ARG A 179 0.43 -27.50 17.80
CA ARG A 179 1.81 -27.09 18.13
C ARG A 179 1.87 -25.97 19.18
N PHE A 180 0.90 -25.06 19.15
CA PHE A 180 0.83 -23.90 20.05
C PHE A 180 -0.28 -24.01 21.10
N GLU A 181 -0.87 -25.18 21.29
CA GLU A 181 -1.90 -25.42 22.31
C GLU A 181 -1.39 -25.02 23.70
N GLY A 182 -2.23 -24.30 24.46
CA GLY A 182 -1.89 -23.79 25.79
C GLY A 182 -0.79 -22.72 25.84
N LYS A 183 -0.25 -22.26 24.71
CA LYS A 183 0.77 -21.19 24.68
C LYS A 183 0.14 -19.83 24.40
N ASP A 184 0.23 -18.91 25.35
CA ASP A 184 -0.27 -17.54 25.19
C ASP A 184 0.59 -16.69 24.25
N LYS A 185 1.92 -16.88 24.35
CA LYS A 185 2.90 -16.20 23.51
C LYS A 185 3.34 -17.12 22.38
N ILE A 186 3.03 -16.71 21.15
CA ILE A 186 3.43 -17.40 19.92
C ILE A 186 4.54 -16.55 19.30
N PRO A 187 5.75 -17.09 19.10
CA PRO A 187 6.81 -16.34 18.44
C PRO A 187 6.42 -16.03 17.00
N VAL A 188 6.87 -14.88 16.50
CA VAL A 188 6.79 -14.56 15.09
C VAL A 188 7.59 -15.60 14.29
N PRO A 189 7.05 -16.17 13.20
CA PRO A 189 7.84 -17.03 12.32
C PRO A 189 8.94 -16.23 11.62
N GLU A 190 10.14 -16.80 11.45
CA GLU A 190 11.29 -16.13 10.78
C GLU A 190 10.94 -15.58 9.38
N PHE A 191 10.09 -16.29 8.65
CA PHE A 191 9.63 -15.91 7.31
C PHE A 191 8.54 -14.82 7.33
N TRP A 192 8.06 -14.36 8.48
CA TRP A 192 6.98 -13.37 8.61
C TRP A 192 7.44 -12.17 9.43
N GLY A 193 6.99 -10.95 9.10
CA GLY A 193 7.27 -9.76 9.92
C GLY A 193 7.06 -8.45 9.18
N GLY A 194 7.62 -7.37 9.69
CA GLY A 194 7.59 -6.05 9.06
C GLY A 194 8.61 -5.86 7.94
N LEU A 195 8.20 -5.16 6.88
CA LEU A 195 9.07 -4.57 5.88
C LEU A 195 8.75 -3.08 5.80
N ARG A 196 9.77 -2.24 5.97
CA ARG A 196 9.69 -0.81 5.85
C ARG A 196 9.99 -0.39 4.41
N VAL A 197 9.17 0.51 3.86
CA VAL A 197 9.47 1.28 2.64
C VAL A 197 9.94 2.66 3.09
N MET A 198 11.24 2.91 2.90
CA MET A 198 11.87 4.20 3.21
C MET A 198 11.64 5.15 2.03
N PRO A 199 10.80 6.20 2.16
CA PRO A 199 10.48 7.08 1.06
C PRO A 199 11.72 7.79 0.48
N GLU A 200 11.81 7.78 -0.84
CA GLU A 200 12.69 8.63 -1.66
C GLU A 200 11.87 9.62 -2.49
N VAL A 201 10.66 9.22 -2.87
CA VAL A 201 9.67 10.05 -3.56
C VAL A 201 8.30 9.83 -2.92
N VAL A 202 7.58 10.92 -2.65
CA VAL A 202 6.18 10.86 -2.18
C VAL A 202 5.33 11.84 -2.98
N GLU A 203 4.27 11.37 -3.63
CA GLU A 203 3.32 12.22 -4.36
C GLU A 203 1.98 12.28 -3.64
N PHE A 204 1.48 13.49 -3.44
CA PHE A 204 0.13 13.79 -2.97
C PHE A 204 -0.70 14.30 -4.14
N TRP A 205 -1.77 13.59 -4.44
CA TRP A 205 -2.70 13.89 -5.52
C TRP A 205 -4.09 14.17 -4.93
N GLN A 206 -4.70 15.26 -5.36
CA GLN A 206 -6.07 15.65 -5.01
C GLN A 206 -6.89 15.83 -6.29
N GLY A 207 -8.02 15.13 -6.35
CA GLY A 207 -8.97 15.23 -7.44
C GLY A 207 -9.54 16.66 -7.56
N ARG A 208 -9.70 17.12 -8.80
CA ARG A 208 -10.24 18.44 -9.17
C ARG A 208 -11.16 18.31 -10.40
N PRO A 209 -12.08 19.26 -10.61
CA PRO A 209 -12.90 19.28 -11.81
C PRO A 209 -12.05 19.36 -13.08
N SER A 210 -12.62 18.93 -14.21
CA SER A 210 -12.00 19.02 -15.53
C SER A 210 -10.67 18.28 -15.65
N ARG A 211 -10.37 17.35 -14.73
CA ARG A 211 -9.12 16.59 -14.64
C ARG A 211 -7.87 17.45 -14.39
N LEU A 212 -8.04 18.70 -13.95
CA LEU A 212 -6.95 19.60 -13.60
C LEU A 212 -6.48 19.38 -12.16
N HIS A 213 -6.03 18.16 -11.87
CA HIS A 213 -5.69 17.68 -10.52
C HIS A 213 -4.53 18.43 -9.89
N ASP A 214 -4.61 18.62 -8.57
CA ASP A 214 -3.49 19.14 -7.80
C ASP A 214 -2.53 18.00 -7.48
N ARG A 215 -1.28 18.14 -7.88
CA ARG A 215 -0.23 17.12 -7.70
C ARG A 215 1.01 17.77 -7.13
N PHE A 216 1.42 17.33 -5.95
CA PHE A 216 2.68 17.74 -5.34
C PHE A 216 3.56 16.54 -5.04
N VAL A 217 4.81 16.61 -5.51
CA VAL A 217 5.80 15.58 -5.27
C VAL A 217 6.88 16.09 -4.34
N TYR A 218 7.20 15.28 -3.35
CA TYR A 218 8.34 15.39 -2.46
C TYR A 218 9.43 14.47 -3.02
N ARG A 219 10.64 15.02 -3.23
CA ARG A 219 11.82 14.25 -3.62
C ARG A 219 12.91 14.46 -2.59
N LYS A 220 13.49 13.36 -2.11
CA LYS A 220 14.64 13.43 -1.21
C LYS A 220 15.84 13.98 -2.00
N VAL A 221 16.46 15.05 -1.50
CA VAL A 221 17.61 15.71 -2.15
C VAL A 221 18.88 15.72 -1.30
N GLY A 222 18.79 15.36 -0.02
CA GLY A 222 19.92 15.32 0.92
C GLY A 222 19.56 14.64 2.23
N GLY A 223 20.53 14.52 3.12
CA GLY A 223 20.38 13.96 4.46
C GLY A 223 20.67 12.46 4.60
N GLU A 224 21.32 12.08 5.70
CA GLU A 224 21.48 10.69 6.11
C GLU A 224 20.20 10.19 6.80
N GLY A 225 19.63 9.07 6.36
CA GLY A 225 18.34 8.60 6.86
C GLY A 225 17.17 9.54 6.50
N ILE A 226 15.98 9.32 7.09
CA ILE A 226 14.78 10.15 6.82
C ILE A 226 14.59 11.27 7.85
N LYS A 227 15.15 11.14 9.07
CA LYS A 227 15.06 12.19 10.09
C LYS A 227 15.74 13.49 9.68
N ASP A 228 16.89 13.38 9.03
CA ASP A 228 17.66 14.53 8.54
C ASP A 228 17.47 14.74 7.04
N ALA A 229 16.46 14.09 6.43
CA ALA A 229 16.23 14.19 5.00
C ALA A 229 15.77 15.58 4.58
N GLU A 230 16.47 16.14 3.61
CA GLU A 230 16.05 17.34 2.92
C GLU A 230 15.12 16.98 1.77
N TRP A 231 13.96 17.63 1.72
CA TRP A 231 12.91 17.35 0.74
C TRP A 231 12.66 18.55 -0.17
N LYS A 232 12.76 18.32 -1.48
CA LYS A 232 12.29 19.28 -2.49
C LYS A 232 10.83 19.00 -2.80
N ILE A 233 9.99 20.05 -2.74
CA ILE A 233 8.56 19.97 -3.05
C ILE A 233 8.28 20.68 -4.38
N GLU A 234 7.65 19.99 -5.32
CA GLU A 234 7.36 20.49 -6.67
C GLU A 234 5.91 20.20 -7.06
N ARG A 235 5.28 21.11 -7.81
CA ARG A 235 3.95 20.86 -8.43
C ARG A 235 4.15 20.11 -9.75
N LEU A 236 3.35 19.08 -10.00
CA LEU A 236 3.32 18.34 -11.25
C LEU A 236 2.10 18.72 -12.08
N SER A 237 2.21 18.63 -13.40
CA SER A 237 1.04 18.67 -14.29
C SER A 237 0.14 17.46 -14.00
N PRO A 238 -1.20 17.61 -14.04
CA PRO A 238 -2.12 16.48 -14.07
C PRO A 238 -1.89 15.60 -15.30
#